data_AF-A0A1G1Y3T5-F1
#
_entry.id   AF-A0A1G1Y3T5-F1
#
_cell.length_a   1.000
_cell.length_b   1.000
_cell.length_c   1.000
_cell.angle_alpha   90.00
_cell.angle_beta   90.00
_cell.angle_gamma   90.00
#
_symmetry.space_group_name_H-M   'P 1'
#
loop_
_entity.id
_entity.type
_entity.pdbx_description
1 polymer ?
#
loop_
_entity_poly.entity_id
_entity_poly.type
_entity_poly.pdbx_seq_one_letter_code
_entity_poly.pdbx_strand_id
1 'polypeptide(L)' 'MGFFDSPKIFKTHEQIRKALFLITSLDQKQKEIVYEALAGELDDNGVSAEEIKRVVRELRAKGLISEIDKASLLKLI' A
#
# COMPACT_ATOMS: atom_id res chain seq x y z
N MET A 1 -27.78 -1.21 13.26
CA MET A 1 -26.78 -0.50 12.45
C MET A 1 -25.49 -1.28 12.54
N GLY A 2 -25.17 -2.07 11.52
CA GLY A 2 -23.89 -2.77 11.46
C GLY A 2 -22.81 -1.77 11.09
N PHE A 3 -21.79 -1.66 11.92
CA PHE A 3 -20.59 -0.87 11.67
C PHE A 3 -19.96 -1.40 10.38
N PHE A 4 -19.92 -0.58 9.33
CA PHE A 4 -19.13 -0.87 8.14
C PHE A 4 -17.66 -0.66 8.53
N ASP A 5 -17.06 -1.67 9.18
CA ASP A 5 -15.60 -1.73 9.31
C ASP A 5 -15.07 -1.95 7.88
N SER A 6 -14.50 -0.91 7.27
CA SER A 6 -13.85 -1.06 5.97
C SER A 6 -12.85 -2.21 6.08
N PRO A 7 -12.90 -3.22 5.18
CA PRO A 7 -12.06 -4.40 5.32
C PRO A 7 -10.60 -3.98 5.25
N LYS A 8 -9.92 -4.03 6.39
CA LYS A 8 -8.52 -3.67 6.52
C LYS A 8 -7.68 -4.74 5.85
N ILE A 9 -6.92 -4.33 4.85
CA ILE A 9 -6.07 -5.23 4.07
C ILE A 9 -4.77 -5.47 4.83
N PHE A 10 -4.18 -4.40 5.38
CA PHE A 10 -2.96 -4.47 6.17
C PHE A 10 -3.22 -4.04 7.61
N LYS A 11 -2.95 -4.95 8.55
CA LYS A 11 -3.06 -4.71 9.99
C LYS A 11 -1.70 -4.57 10.67
N THR A 12 -0.64 -5.04 10.02
CA THR A 12 0.73 -4.96 10.54
C THR A 12 1.75 -4.56 9.48
N HIS A 13 2.85 -3.96 9.93
CA HIS A 13 3.99 -3.59 9.07
C HIS A 13 4.57 -4.81 8.33
N GLU A 14 4.55 -5.99 8.95
CA GLU A 14 5.00 -7.22 8.31
C GLU A 14 4.15 -7.62 7.10
N GLN A 15 2.83 -7.41 7.16
CA GLN A 15 1.96 -7.69 6.01
C GLN A 15 2.27 -6.77 4.84
N ILE A 16 2.50 -5.47 5.10
CA ILE A 16 2.94 -4.51 4.09
C ILE A 16 4.27 -4.97 3.47
N ARG A 17 5.27 -5.30 4.29
CA ARG A 17 6.58 -5.77 3.80
C ARG A 17 6.46 -7.02 2.94
N LYS A 18 5.68 -8.01 3.38
CA LYS A 18 5.45 -9.24 2.60
C LYS A 18 4.78 -8.93 1.27
N ALA A 19 3.76 -8.06 1.28
CA ALA A 19 3.05 -7.68 0.06
C ALA A 19 3.96 -6.95 -0.94
N LEU A 20 4.81 -6.04 -0.47
CA LEU A 20 5.81 -5.37 -1.29
C LEU A 20 6.91 -6.32 -1.78
N PHE A 21 7.27 -7.32 -0.98
CA PHE A 21 8.24 -8.33 -1.38
C PHE A 21 7.73 -9.18 -2.55
N LEU A 22 6.43 -9.51 -2.57
CA LEU A 22 5.79 -10.24 -3.65
C LEU A 22 5.75 -9.46 -4.98
N ILE A 23 5.82 -8.13 -4.92
CA ILE A 23 5.90 -7.31 -6.13
C ILE A 23 7.34 -7.27 -6.61
N THR A 24 7.60 -8.03 -7.67
CA THR A 24 8.92 -8.07 -8.34
C THR A 24 9.15 -6.87 -9.25
N SER A 25 8.11 -6.14 -9.64
CA SER A 25 8.21 -4.94 -10.48
C SER A 25 8.83 -3.73 -9.76
N LEU A 26 8.69 -3.66 -8.44
CA LEU A 26 9.23 -2.56 -7.63
C LEU A 26 10.71 -2.79 -7.34
N ASP A 27 11.52 -1.75 -7.53
CA ASP A 27 12.89 -1.69 -7.03
C ASP A 27 12.93 -1.58 -5.50
N GLN A 28 14.05 -1.94 -4.89
CA GLN A 28 14.23 -1.89 -3.43
C GLN A 28 13.93 -0.50 -2.85
N LYS A 29 14.38 0.57 -3.52
CA LYS A 29 14.07 1.96 -3.13
C LYS A 29 12.57 2.26 -3.20
N GLN A 30 11.89 1.80 -4.25
CA GLN A 30 10.46 2.03 -4.40
C GLN A 30 9.67 1.25 -3.35
N LYS A 31 10.11 0.02 -3.02
CA LYS A 31 9.54 -0.76 -1.91
C LYS A 31 9.67 -0.02 -0.60
N GLU A 32 10.82 0.57 -0.30
CA GLU A 32 10.98 1.37 0.93
C GLU A 32 10.05 2.58 0.95
N ILE A 33 9.96 3.34 -0.15
CA ILE A 33 9.07 4.49 -0.25
C ILE A 33 7.60 4.10 -0.05
N VAL A 34 7.15 3.02 -0.71
CA VAL A 34 5.77 2.54 -0.57
C VAL A 34 5.54 2.01 0.86
N TYR A 35 6.53 1.33 1.44
CA TYR A 35 6.46 0.85 2.82
C TYR A 35 6.32 2.01 3.80
N GLU A 36 7.14 3.05 3.71
CA GLU A 36 7.05 4.21 4.60
C GLU A 36 5.70 4.90 4.47
N ALA A 37 5.20 5.07 3.24
CA ALA A 37 3.91 5.71 3.01
C ALA A 37 2.73 4.88 3.57
N LEU A 38 2.76 3.54 3.42
CA LEU A 38 1.73 2.67 3.98
C LEU A 38 1.89 2.46 5.49
N ALA A 39 3.12 2.47 6.00
CA ALA A 39 3.41 2.38 7.43
C ALA A 39 2.90 3.62 8.17
N GLY A 40 3.01 4.80 7.56
CA GLY A 40 2.44 6.04 8.11
C GLY A 40 0.91 5.99 8.24
N GLU A 41 0.21 5.31 7.33
CA GLU A 41 -1.26 5.13 7.41
C GLU A 41 -1.65 3.99 8.39
N LEU A 42 -0.71 3.14 8.81
CA LEU A 42 -1.03 1.95 9.61
C LEU A 42 -1.32 2.29 11.08
N ASP A 43 -0.79 3.40 11.59
CA ASP A 43 -0.91 3.84 13.00
C ASP A 43 -2.35 4.15 13.45
N ASP A 44 -3.24 4.55 12.54
CA ASP A 44 -4.58 5.03 12.94
C ASP A 44 -5.57 3.89 13.18
N ASN A 45 -5.44 2.77 12.47
CA ASN A 45 -6.28 1.59 12.65
C ASN A 45 -5.89 0.37 11.79
N GLY A 46 -4.79 0.43 11.02
CA GLY A 46 -4.54 -0.48 9.90
C GLY A 46 -5.04 0.10 8.58
N VAL A 47 -4.44 -0.33 7.47
CA VAL A 47 -4.63 0.27 6.15
C VAL A 47 -5.76 -0.43 5.39
N SER A 48 -6.76 0.36 5.01
CA SER A 48 -7.89 -0.05 4.18
C SER A 48 -7.54 -0.04 2.69
N ALA A 49 -8.34 -0.73 1.87
CA ALA A 49 -8.16 -0.72 0.42
C ALA A 49 -8.22 0.70 -0.20
N GLU A 50 -9.01 1.60 0.39
CA GLU A 50 -9.10 3.00 -0.05
C GLU A 50 -7.83 3.80 0.25
N GLU A 51 -7.25 3.61 1.44
CA GLU A 51 -5.98 4.24 1.84
C GLU A 51 -4.84 3.74 0.97
N ILE A 52 -4.77 2.42 0.71
CA ILE A 52 -3.79 1.85 -0.24
C ILE A 52 -3.95 2.50 -1.62
N LYS A 53 -5.18 2.60 -2.14
CA LYS A 53 -5.45 3.27 -3.43
C LYS A 53 -4.99 4.72 -3.42
N ARG A 54 -5.20 5.44 -2.32
CA ARG A 54 -4.79 6.83 -2.16
C ARG A 54 -3.27 6.97 -2.15
N VAL A 55 -2.58 6.21 -1.29
CA VAL A 55 -1.11 6.18 -1.21
C VAL A 55 -0.49 5.84 -2.56
N VAL A 56 -0.96 4.76 -3.21
CA VAL A 56 -0.47 4.34 -4.53
C VAL A 56 -0.69 5.44 -5.58
N ARG A 57 -1.83 6.13 -5.56
CA ARG A 57 -2.09 7.27 -6.45
C ARG A 57 -1.13 8.43 -6.18
N GLU A 58 -0.87 8.77 -4.93
CA GLU A 58 0.07 9.83 -4.57
C GLU A 58 1.50 9.50 -4.98
N LEU A 59 1.96 8.27 -4.73
CA LEU A 59 3.29 7.81 -5.13
C LEU A 59 3.46 7.87 -6.66
N ARG A 60 2.42 7.50 -7.42
CA ARG A 60 2.41 7.64 -8.88
C ARG A 60 2.42 9.11 -9.30
N ALA A 61 1.62 9.95 -8.66
CA ALA A 61 1.57 11.39 -8.96
C ALA A 61 2.91 12.08 -8.72
N LYS A 62 3.67 11.62 -7.71
CA LYS A 62 5.03 12.04 -7.40
C LYS A 62 6.10 11.43 -8.31
N GLY A 63 5.74 10.51 -9.21
CA GLY A 63 6.67 9.81 -10.10
C GLY A 63 7.58 8.81 -9.38
N LEU A 64 7.21 8.38 -8.17
CA LEU A 64 8.00 7.44 -7.36
C LEU A 64 7.78 5.99 -7.77
N ILE A 65 6.61 5.71 -8.38
CA ILE A 65 6.25 4.39 -8.89
C ILE A 65 5.71 4.49 -10.32
N SER A 66 5.92 3.45 -11.11
CA SER A 66 5.43 3.35 -12.49
C SER A 66 3.97 2.91 -12.55
N GLU A 67 3.36 2.99 -13.72
CA GLU A 67 1.99 2.50 -13.93
C GLU A 67 1.86 0.98 -13.70
N ILE A 68 2.91 0.24 -14.04
CA ILE A 68 3.02 -1.21 -13.79
C ILE A 68 3.01 -1.49 -12.29
N ASP A 69 3.81 -0.74 -11.52
CA ASP A 69 3.91 -0.87 -10.07
C ASP A 69 2.58 -0.57 -9.39
N LYS A 70 1.90 0.49 -9.83
CA LYS A 70 0.55 0.82 -9.40
C LYS A 70 -0.40 -0.34 -9.65
N ALA A 71 -0.39 -0.94 -10.84
CA ALA A 71 -1.27 -2.06 -11.16
C ALA A 71 -0.96 -3.28 -10.28
N SER A 72 0.31 -3.55 -10.00
CA SER A 72 0.74 -4.62 -9.10
C SER A 72 0.31 -4.38 -7.64
N LEU A 73 0.43 -3.13 -7.15
CA LEU A 73 -0.02 -2.74 -5.81
C LEU A 73 -1.54 -2.84 -5.66
N LEU A 74 -2.28 -2.47 -6.70
CA LEU A 74 -3.74 -2.58 -6.72
C LEU A 74 -4.26 -4.02 -6.84
N LYS A 75 -3.40 -4.99 -7.18
CA LYS A 75 -3.76 -6.42 -7.16
C LYS A 75 -3.66 -7.04 -5.76
N LEU A 76 -3.07 -6.33 -4.79
CA LEU A 76 -2.94 -6.80 -3.41
C LEU A 76 -4.21 -6.56 -2.57
N ILE A 77 -5.17 -5.81 -3.12
CA ILE A 77 -6.44 -5.40 -2.50
C ILE A 77 -7.63 -5.96 -3.27
#